data_AF-A0A3D3UL20-F1
#
_entry.id   AF-A0A3D3UL20-F1
#
_cell.length_a   1.000
_cell.length_b   1.000
_cell.length_c   1.000
_cell.angle_alpha   90.00
_cell.angle_beta   90.00
_cell.angle_gamma   90.00
#
_symmetry.space_group_name_H-M   'P 1'
#
loop_
_entity.id
_entity.type
_entity.pdbx_description
1 polymer ?
#
loop_
_entity_poly.entity_id
_entity_poly.type
_entity_poly.pdbx_seq_one_letter_code
_entity_poly.pdbx_strand_id
1 'polypeptide(L)'
;MGKYNVLAVSVVSLLLLTVLAGCVERELTINTKPQGAVVALNDEEIGVSPVTVNFKWYGDYCVRISKEGYETLDTHRELKGPWYDYFPFDFFAQIVNPNRIVDSYEWMFELSPRRQITPEELIQNARELKKQLQ
;
A
#
# COMPACT_ATOMS: atom_id res chain seq x y z
N MET A 1 36.83 37.36 21.77
CA MET A 1 35.62 36.77 22.42
C MET A 1 34.46 36.50 21.44
N GLY A 2 34.23 37.30 20.38
CA GLY A 2 33.08 37.10 19.48
C GLY A 2 33.08 35.81 18.62
N LYS A 3 34.25 35.31 18.20
CA LYS A 3 34.33 34.11 17.33
C LYS A 3 33.85 32.81 18.01
N TYR A 4 34.10 32.65 19.31
CA TYR A 4 33.70 31.45 20.06
C TYR A 4 32.18 31.41 20.32
N ASN A 5 31.54 32.57 20.51
CA ASN A 5 30.08 32.64 20.65
C ASN A 5 29.36 32.34 19.32
N VAL A 6 29.88 32.80 18.18
CA VAL A 6 29.29 32.47 16.87
C VAL A 6 29.42 30.98 16.58
N LEU A 7 30.59 30.38 16.83
CA LEU A 7 30.82 28.95 16.66
C LEU A 7 29.94 28.11 17.60
N ALA A 8 29.80 28.52 18.87
CA ALA A 8 28.93 27.84 19.82
C ALA A 8 27.44 27.93 19.43
N VAL A 9 26.97 29.10 18.96
CA VAL A 9 25.59 29.27 18.49
C VAL A 9 25.32 28.43 17.24
N SER A 10 26.25 28.37 16.29
CA SER A 10 26.12 27.52 15.09
C SER A 10 26.07 26.03 15.43
N VAL A 11 26.89 25.57 16.38
CA VAL A 11 26.91 24.17 16.82
C VAL A 11 25.62 23.80 17.56
N VAL A 12 25.12 24.67 18.44
CA VAL A 12 23.85 24.45 19.15
C VAL A 12 22.67 24.46 18.17
N SER A 13 22.66 25.36 17.20
CA SER A 13 21.62 25.39 16.15
C SER A 13 21.62 24.12 15.30
N LEU A 14 22.81 23.60 14.95
CA LEU A 14 22.94 22.37 14.16
C LEU A 14 22.48 21.15 14.96
N LEU A 15 22.84 21.07 16.25
CA LEU A 15 22.38 20.01 17.15
C LEU A 15 20.86 20.06 17.35
N LEU A 16 20.27 21.24 17.50
CA LEU A 16 18.82 21.39 17.67
C LEU A 16 18.05 20.92 16.43
N LEU A 17 18.57 21.16 15.22
CA LEU A 17 17.99 20.66 13.97
C LEU A 17 18.03 19.13 13.87
N THR A 18 19.04 18.46 14.45
CA THR A 18 19.12 16.98 14.43
C THR A 18 18.11 16.30 15.36
N VAL A 19 17.70 16.98 16.45
CA VAL A 19 16.70 16.45 17.40
C VAL A 19 15.28 16.56 16.84
N LEU A 20 15.06 17.42 15.84
CA LEU A 20 13.78 17.62 15.19
C LEU A 20 13.49 16.61 14.06
N ALA A 21 14.40 15.70 13.74
CA ALA A 21 14.18 14.70 12.69
C ALA A 21 13.01 13.77 13.04
N GLY A 22 11.82 14.09 12.54
CA GLY A 22 10.62 13.28 12.67
C GLY A 22 10.80 11.90 12.03
N CYS A 23 10.21 10.88 12.65
CA CYS A 23 10.16 9.53 12.11
C CYS A 23 8.69 9.21 11.79
N VAL A 24 8.40 8.96 10.51
CA VAL A 24 7.07 8.58 10.04
C VAL A 24 7.09 7.11 9.65
N GLU A 25 6.25 6.32 10.30
CA GLU A 25 6.03 4.91 10.00
C GLU A 25 4.66 4.75 9.35
N ARG A 26 4.60 3.99 8.27
CA ARG A 26 3.39 3.82 7.46
C ARG A 26 3.19 2.34 7.16
N GLU A 27 2.11 1.78 7.68
CA GLU A 27 1.80 0.37 7.59
C GLU A 27 0.47 0.16 6.87
N LEU A 28 0.45 -0.81 5.96
CA LEU A 28 -0.75 -1.29 5.28
C LEU A 28 -0.92 -2.77 5.60
N THR A 29 -2.05 -3.11 6.22
CA THR A 29 -2.45 -4.49 6.49
C THR A 29 -3.46 -4.95 5.44
N ILE A 30 -3.15 -6.02 4.72
CA ILE A 30 -4.02 -6.63 3.74
C ILE A 30 -4.58 -7.94 4.28
N ASN A 31 -5.91 -8.00 4.34
CA ASN A 31 -6.67 -9.09 4.90
C ASN A 31 -7.59 -9.70 3.83
N THR A 32 -7.78 -11.02 3.86
CA THR A 32 -8.62 -11.70 2.86
C THR A 32 -9.61 -12.66 3.50
N LYS A 33 -10.78 -12.80 2.87
CA LYS A 33 -11.76 -13.84 3.18
C LYS A 33 -11.93 -14.73 1.95
N PRO A 34 -11.56 -16.02 2.03
CA PRO A 34 -10.92 -16.71 3.16
C PRO A 34 -9.45 -16.32 3.38
N GLN A 35 -8.92 -16.60 4.57
CA GLN A 35 -7.51 -16.36 4.94
C GLN A 35 -6.53 -17.26 4.18
N GLY A 36 -5.25 -16.90 4.15
CA GLY A 36 -4.22 -17.74 3.53
C GLY A 36 -4.16 -17.59 2.01
N ALA A 37 -4.46 -16.40 1.49
CA ALA A 37 -4.30 -16.07 0.08
C ALA A 37 -2.94 -15.39 -0.15
N VAL A 38 -2.30 -15.67 -1.28
CA VAL A 38 -1.06 -14.98 -1.69
C VAL A 38 -1.44 -13.61 -2.21
N VAL A 39 -0.81 -12.57 -1.66
CA VAL A 39 -1.06 -11.16 -1.98
C VAL A 39 0.16 -10.59 -2.68
N ALA A 40 -0.08 -9.93 -3.81
CA ALA A 40 0.88 -9.11 -4.51
C ALA A 40 0.38 -7.67 -4.62
N LEU A 41 1.30 -6.73 -4.39
CA LEU A 41 1.05 -5.30 -4.40
C LEU A 41 2.00 -4.66 -5.43
N ASN A 42 1.47 -3.97 -6.44
CA ASN A 42 2.24 -3.41 -7.56
C ASN A 42 3.17 -4.44 -8.23
N ASP A 43 2.62 -5.62 -8.51
CA ASP A 43 3.33 -6.77 -9.11
C ASP A 43 4.46 -7.38 -8.25
N GLU A 44 4.62 -6.93 -7.00
CA GLU A 44 5.52 -7.53 -6.01
C GLU A 44 4.76 -8.42 -5.04
N GLU A 45 5.14 -9.68 -4.90
CA GLU A 45 4.55 -10.59 -3.91
C GLU A 45 5.01 -10.20 -2.51
N ILE A 46 4.07 -9.76 -1.66
CA ILE A 46 4.35 -9.32 -0.29
C ILE A 46 4.20 -10.44 0.74
N GLY A 47 3.46 -11.51 0.40
CA GLY A 47 3.29 -12.68 1.25
C GLY A 47 1.85 -13.20 1.31
N VAL A 48 1.55 -13.95 2.38
CA VAL A 48 0.26 -14.62 2.58
C VAL A 48 -0.60 -13.86 3.58
N SER A 49 -1.87 -13.64 3.26
CA SER A 49 -2.82 -12.93 4.12
C SER A 49 -3.14 -13.68 5.43
N PRO A 50 -3.27 -12.96 6.56
CA PRO A 50 -3.13 -11.51 6.71
C PRO A 50 -1.65 -11.09 6.69
N VAL A 51 -1.33 -10.05 5.93
CA VAL A 51 0.04 -9.54 5.74
C VAL A 51 0.10 -8.04 5.97
N THR A 52 1.12 -7.58 6.69
CA THR A 52 1.37 -6.16 6.95
C THR A 52 2.66 -5.75 6.24
N VAL A 53 2.60 -4.67 5.48
CA VAL A 53 3.70 -4.15 4.66
C VAL A 53 3.89 -2.66 4.95
N ASN A 54 5.15 -2.23 5.04
CA ASN A 54 5.51 -0.82 5.12
C ASN A 54 5.47 -0.19 3.71
N PHE A 55 4.84 0.96 3.58
CA PHE A 55 4.75 1.68 2.29
C PHE A 55 5.34 3.09 2.37
N LYS A 56 5.71 3.63 1.21
CA LYS A 56 6.37 4.95 1.12
C LYS A 56 5.45 6.05 0.60
N TRP A 57 4.53 5.71 -0.30
CA TRP A 57 3.74 6.70 -1.04
C TRP A 57 2.25 6.40 -0.96
N TYR A 58 1.44 7.43 -0.83
CA TYR A 58 0.00 7.34 -1.05
C TYR A 58 -0.31 7.33 -2.54
N GLY A 59 -1.43 6.72 -2.93
CA GLY A 59 -1.82 6.63 -4.33
C GLY A 59 -2.59 5.35 -4.65
N ASP A 60 -2.73 5.08 -5.94
CA ASP A 60 -3.40 3.89 -6.43
C ASP A 60 -2.43 2.70 -6.51
N TYR A 61 -2.85 1.57 -5.95
CA TYR A 61 -2.08 0.34 -5.91
C TYR A 61 -2.77 -0.76 -6.69
N CYS A 62 -2.02 -1.47 -7.52
CA CYS A 62 -2.48 -2.72 -8.12
C CYS A 62 -2.41 -3.83 -7.07
N VAL A 63 -3.55 -4.43 -6.75
CA VAL A 63 -3.67 -5.51 -5.78
C VAL A 63 -4.08 -6.77 -6.50
N ARG A 64 -3.19 -7.76 -6.51
CA ARG A 64 -3.45 -9.09 -7.05
C ARG A 64 -3.45 -10.10 -5.92
N ILE A 65 -4.56 -10.82 -5.76
CA ILE A 65 -4.71 -11.83 -4.71
C ILE A 65 -5.06 -13.16 -5.36
N SER A 66 -4.31 -14.20 -5.03
CA SER A 66 -4.52 -15.54 -5.55
C SER A 66 -4.65 -16.56 -4.42
N LYS A 67 -5.57 -17.49 -4.58
CA LYS A 67 -5.75 -18.62 -3.66
C LYS A 67 -6.24 -19.85 -4.42
N GLU A 68 -5.73 -21.02 -4.05
CA GLU A 68 -6.18 -22.29 -4.62
C GLU A 68 -7.69 -22.50 -4.40
N GLY A 69 -8.41 -22.88 -5.47
CA GLY A 69 -9.86 -23.06 -5.44
C GLY A 69 -10.68 -21.76 -5.58
N TYR A 70 -10.03 -20.60 -5.65
CA TYR A 70 -10.66 -19.29 -5.81
C TYR A 70 -10.26 -18.63 -7.14
N GLU A 71 -11.05 -17.65 -7.55
CA GLU A 71 -10.71 -16.75 -8.65
C GLU A 71 -9.60 -15.80 -8.21
N THR A 72 -8.65 -15.55 -9.09
CA THR A 72 -7.63 -14.53 -8.85
C THR A 72 -8.30 -13.17 -8.90
N LEU A 73 -8.23 -12.42 -7.80
CA LEU A 73 -8.69 -11.05 -7.74
C LEU A 73 -7.58 -10.15 -8.27
N ASP A 74 -7.85 -9.37 -9.31
CA ASP A 74 -6.96 -8.34 -9.84
C ASP A 74 -7.73 -7.02 -9.82
N THR A 75 -7.32 -6.09 -8.95
CA THR A 75 -8.06 -4.85 -8.70
C THR A 75 -7.13 -3.70 -8.34
N HIS A 76 -7.65 -2.48 -8.42
CA HIS A 76 -6.96 -1.27 -8.02
C HIS A 76 -7.56 -0.73 -6.73
N ARG A 77 -6.71 -0.32 -5.79
CA ARG A 77 -7.13 0.33 -4.54
C ARG A 77 -6.34 1.58 -4.28
N GLU A 78 -7.07 2.69 -4.17
CA GLU A 78 -6.51 3.99 -3.80
C GLU A 78 -6.30 4.09 -2.29
N LEU A 79 -5.05 4.28 -1.88
CA LEU A 79 -4.64 4.58 -0.52
C LEU A 79 -4.56 6.10 -0.34
N LYS A 80 -5.56 6.68 0.32
CA LYS A 80 -5.63 8.13 0.54
C LYS A 80 -4.81 8.56 1.75
N GLY A 81 -3.85 9.45 1.48
CA GLY A 81 -3.05 10.08 2.51
C GLY A 81 -3.80 11.17 3.28
N PRO A 82 -3.30 11.53 4.46
CA PRO A 82 -3.83 12.66 5.21
C PRO A 82 -3.51 13.98 4.50
N TRP A 83 -4.34 14.99 4.74
CA TRP A 83 -4.23 16.29 4.07
C TRP A 83 -2.88 17.01 4.30
N TYR A 84 -2.25 16.77 5.45
CA TYR A 84 -0.99 17.40 5.85
C TYR A 84 0.24 16.80 5.14
N ASP A 85 0.08 15.70 4.40
CA ASP A 85 1.15 15.09 3.61
C ASP A 85 1.25 15.67 2.18
N TYR A 86 0.45 16.69 1.90
CA TYR A 86 0.49 17.41 0.64
C TYR A 86 1.43 18.63 0.73
N PHE A 87 2.22 18.86 -0.31
CA PHE A 87 3.12 20.02 -0.38
C PHE A 87 2.34 21.34 -0.22
N PRO A 88 2.83 22.32 0.57
CA PRO A 88 4.10 22.35 1.32
C PRO A 88 3.99 21.91 2.79
N PHE A 89 2.84 21.39 3.20
CA PHE A 89 2.58 21.03 4.60
C PHE A 89 3.35 19.77 5.03
N ASP A 90 3.65 18.90 4.07
CA ASP A 90 4.46 17.68 4.21
C ASP A 90 5.80 17.94 4.92
N PHE A 91 6.48 19.04 4.58
CA PHE A 91 7.74 19.44 5.22
C PHE A 91 7.58 19.63 6.73
N PHE A 92 6.50 20.29 7.17
CA PHE A 92 6.27 20.54 8.60
C PHE A 92 5.81 19.27 9.33
N ALA A 93 4.98 18.46 8.69
CA ALA A 93 4.46 17.22 9.25
C ALA A 93 5.55 16.14 9.41
N GLN A 94 6.43 15.99 8.42
CA GLN A 94 7.43 14.91 8.40
C GLN A 94 8.80 15.33 8.98
N ILE A 95 9.22 16.58 8.78
CA ILE A 95 10.60 17.04 9.12
C ILE A 95 10.64 17.86 10.41
N VAL A 96 9.59 18.63 10.72
CA VAL A 96 9.60 19.54 11.88
C VAL A 96 8.87 18.95 13.10
N ASN A 97 8.09 17.88 12.90
CA ASN A 97 7.37 17.22 13.98
C ASN A 97 8.28 16.28 14.78
N PRO A 98 8.53 16.57 16.08
CA PRO A 98 9.37 15.71 16.92
C PRO A 98 8.66 14.41 17.34
N ASN A 99 7.35 14.30 17.14
CA ASN A 99 6.58 13.12 17.50
C ASN A 99 6.61 12.08 16.37
N ARG A 100 6.65 10.79 16.74
CA ARG A 100 6.50 9.68 15.79
C ARG A 100 5.07 9.66 15.27
N ILE A 101 4.90 9.79 13.96
CA ILE A 101 3.62 9.58 13.29
C ILE A 101 3.57 8.11 12.85
N VAL A 102 2.50 7.41 13.20
CA VAL A 102 2.26 6.03 12.78
C VAL A 102 0.91 6.01 12.05
N ASP A 103 0.97 5.85 10.73
CA ASP A 103 -0.23 5.72 9.90
C ASP A 103 -0.47 4.26 9.58
N SER A 104 -1.55 3.70 10.11
CA SER A 104 -1.95 2.31 9.88
C SER A 104 -3.24 2.26 9.07
N TYR A 105 -3.21 1.51 7.97
CA TYR A 105 -4.36 1.29 7.09
C TYR A 105 -4.68 -0.21 7.00
N GLU A 106 -5.95 -0.53 6.82
CA GLU A 106 -6.41 -1.91 6.61
C GLU A 106 -7.27 -2.01 5.36
N TRP A 107 -6.97 -3.01 4.52
CA TRP A 107 -7.80 -3.40 3.39
C TRP A 107 -8.30 -4.82 3.55
N MET A 108 -9.60 -5.01 3.30
CA MET A 108 -10.25 -6.31 3.32
C MET A 108 -10.74 -6.68 1.92
N PHE A 109 -10.40 -7.89 1.49
CA PHE A 109 -10.80 -8.43 0.19
C PHE A 109 -11.56 -9.74 0.37
N GLU A 110 -12.63 -9.92 -0.39
CA GLU A 110 -13.40 -11.16 -0.41
C GLU A 110 -13.16 -11.87 -1.75
N LEU A 111 -12.75 -13.13 -1.69
CA LEU A 111 -12.46 -13.94 -2.87
C LEU A 111 -13.67 -14.79 -3.26
N SER A 112 -13.99 -14.79 -4.54
CA SER A 112 -15.03 -15.65 -5.10
C SER A 112 -14.46 -17.04 -5.42
N PRO A 113 -15.19 -18.13 -5.10
CA PRO A 113 -14.80 -19.48 -5.51
C PRO A 113 -14.65 -19.59 -7.02
N ARG A 114 -13.67 -20.37 -7.48
CA ARG A 114 -13.42 -20.56 -8.91
C ARG A 114 -14.58 -21.28 -9.58
N ARG A 115 -15.23 -20.64 -10.55
CA ARG A 115 -16.23 -21.32 -11.40
C ARG A 115 -15.53 -22.36 -12.28
N GLN A 116 -15.90 -23.63 -12.11
CA GLN A 116 -15.49 -24.68 -13.04
C GLN A 116 -16.49 -24.73 -14.20
N ILE A 117 -16.03 -24.40 -15.41
CA ILE A 117 -16.86 -24.48 -16.63
C ILE A 117 -16.86 -25.94 -17.10
N THR A 118 -18.04 -26.54 -17.31
CA THR A 118 -18.10 -27.92 -17.79
C THR A 118 -17.76 -28.02 -19.27
N PRO A 119 -17.33 -29.19 -19.78
CA PRO A 119 -17.07 -29.38 -21.21
C PRO A 119 -18.26 -29.03 -22.10
N GLU A 120 -19.48 -29.33 -21.65
CA GLU A 120 -20.72 -29.04 -22.38
C GLU A 120 -20.96 -27.54 -22.49
N GLU A 121 -20.73 -26.81 -21.40
CA GLU A 121 -20.86 -25.35 -21.35
C GLU A 121 -19.79 -24.67 -22.24
N LEU A 122 -18.54 -25.18 -22.23
CA LEU A 122 -17.48 -24.71 -23.14
C LEU A 122 -17.86 -24.91 -24.62
N ILE A 123 -18.38 -26.10 -24.97
CA ILE A 123 -18.82 -26.41 -26.34
C ILE A 123 -19.98 -25.50 -26.75
N GLN A 124 -20.91 -25.22 -25.84
CA GLN A 124 -22.04 -24.33 -26.11
C GLN A 124 -21.57 -22.90 -26.36
N ASN A 125 -20.69 -22.36 -25.51
CA ASN A 125 -20.10 -21.03 -25.65
C ASN A 125 -19.35 -20.90 -27.00
N ALA A 126 -18.60 -21.94 -27.40
CA ALA A 126 -17.89 -21.96 -28.68
C ALA A 126 -18.84 -21.93 -29.89
N ARG A 127 -19.97 -22.66 -29.83
CA ARG A 127 -20.99 -22.64 -30.89
C ARG A 127 -21.70 -21.28 -30.97
N GLU A 128 -21.98 -20.66 -29.83
CA GLU A 128 -22.61 -19.35 -29.77
C GLU A 128 -21.71 -18.26 -30.34
N LEU A 129 -20.42 -18.26 -29.97
CA LEU A 129 -19.41 -17.36 -30.54
C LEU A 129 -19.30 -17.53 -32.06
N LYS A 130 -19.33 -18.77 -32.57
CA LYS A 130 -19.33 -19.05 -34.01
C LYS A 130 -20.54 -18.43 -34.72
N LYS A 131 -21.73 -18.46 -34.12
CA LYS A 131 -22.95 -17.87 -34.70
C LYS A 131 -22.89 -16.34 -34.75
N GLN A 132 -22.25 -15.69 -33.78
CA GLN A 132 -22.10 -14.23 -33.75
C GLN A 132 -21.14 -13.70 -34.82
N LEU A 133 -20.24 -14.55 -35.31
CA LEU A 133 -19.23 -14.21 -36.33
C LEU A 133 -19.67 -14.50 -37.77
N GLN A 134 -20.89 -15.02 -37.98
CA GLN A 134 -21.49 -15.30 -39.29
C GLN A 134 -22.57 -14.27 -39.61
#